data_AF-A0A7C3G5L0-F1
#
_entry.id   AF-A0A7C3G5L0-F1
#
_cell.length_a   1.000
_cell.length_b   1.000
_cell.length_c   1.000
_cell.angle_alpha   90.00
_cell.angle_beta   90.00
_cell.angle_gamma   90.00
#
_symmetry.space_group_name_H-M   'P 1'
#
loop_
_entity.id
_entity.type
_entity.pdbx_description
1 polymer ?
#
loop_
_entity_poly.entity_id
_entity_poly.type
_entity_poly.pdbx_seq_one_letter_code
_entity_poly.pdbx_strand_id
1 'polypeptide(L)'
;MAEKVRCINPTGISEPVDTYPLAPRLDTLNGKTIHFSITGEPDITIPLEKKLKKDYPKVNWTQKKTYAPSPIQLTEEEMKTTDAVILAVCW
;
A
#
# COMPACT_ATOMS: atom_id res chain seq x y z
N MET A 1 -24.28 32.75 27.28
CA MET A 1 -23.72 31.39 27.13
C MET A 1 -22.57 31.52 26.15
N ALA A 2 -21.34 31.14 26.54
CA ALA A 2 -20.18 31.32 25.67
C ALA A 2 -20.18 30.26 24.56
N GLU A 3 -19.98 30.69 23.32
CA GLU A 3 -19.82 29.83 22.15
C GLU A 3 -18.54 28.99 22.30
N LYS A 4 -18.65 27.67 22.13
CA LYS A 4 -17.49 26.76 22.21
C LYS A 4 -16.60 26.99 20.98
N VAL A 5 -15.55 27.79 21.14
CA VAL A 5 -14.50 27.95 20.12
C VAL A 5 -13.65 26.67 20.10
N ARG A 6 -13.62 25.95 18.97
CA ARG A 6 -12.73 24.81 18.74
C ARG A 6 -11.30 25.35 18.57
N CYS A 7 -10.53 25.41 19.65
CA CYS A 7 -9.09 25.65 19.56
C CYS A 7 -8.39 24.40 19.00
N ILE A 8 -7.54 24.58 18.00
CA ILE A 8 -6.65 23.52 17.51
C ILE A 8 -5.71 23.19 18.67
N ASN A 9 -5.69 21.93 19.10
CA ASN A 9 -4.79 21.49 20.15
C ASN A 9 -3.33 21.81 19.74
N PRO A 10 -2.55 22.58 20.54
CA PRO A 10 -1.16 22.91 20.20
C PRO A 10 -0.25 21.67 20.12
N THR A 11 -0.66 20.52 20.67
CA THR A 11 0.10 19.26 20.56
C THR A 11 -0.27 18.42 19.34
N GLY A 12 -1.21 18.86 18.48
CA GLY A 12 -1.57 18.15 17.25
C GLY A 12 -2.27 16.81 17.45
N ILE A 13 -2.73 16.51 18.68
CA ILE A 13 -3.46 15.27 18.96
C ILE A 13 -4.92 15.51 18.57
N SER A 14 -5.29 15.06 17.38
CA SER A 14 -6.68 14.98 16.92
C SER A 14 -7.40 13.88 17.69
N GLU A 15 -8.68 14.11 18.01
CA GLU A 15 -9.56 13.02 18.45
C GLU A 15 -9.55 11.92 17.38
N PRO A 16 -9.56 10.63 17.75
CA PRO A 16 -9.67 9.54 16.79
C PRO A 16 -10.85 9.79 15.86
N VAL A 17 -10.59 9.80 14.55
CA VAL A 17 -11.63 9.93 13.52
C VAL A 17 -12.00 8.57 13.00
N ASP A 18 -13.27 8.37 12.68
CA ASP A 18 -13.72 7.17 12.00
C ASP A 18 -13.11 7.11 10.60
N THR A 19 -12.33 6.06 10.32
CA THR A 19 -11.73 5.83 9.00
C THR A 19 -12.57 4.82 8.21
N TYR A 20 -13.01 5.20 7.02
CA TYR A 20 -13.68 4.31 6.08
C TYR A 20 -12.70 3.94 4.96
N PRO A 21 -12.39 2.65 4.78
CA PRO A 21 -11.47 2.26 3.71
C PRO A 21 -12.16 2.46 2.36
N LEU A 22 -11.41 2.94 1.37
CA LEU A 22 -11.92 3.15 0.00
C LEU A 22 -12.21 1.82 -0.72
N ALA A 23 -11.66 0.70 -0.23
CA ALA A 23 -11.91 -0.64 -0.73
C ALA A 23 -12.13 -1.62 0.44
N PRO A 24 -12.92 -2.69 0.27
CA PRO A 24 -13.02 -3.76 1.26
C PRO A 24 -11.62 -4.28 1.62
N ARG A 25 -11.36 -4.44 2.92
CA ARG A 25 -10.09 -5.06 3.35
C ARG A 25 -10.12 -6.55 3.03
N LEU A 26 -8.98 -7.08 2.63
CA LEU A 26 -8.80 -8.52 2.48
C LEU A 26 -8.87 -9.19 3.86
N ASP A 27 -9.62 -10.28 3.92
CA ASP A 27 -9.75 -11.16 5.10
C ASP A 27 -8.54 -12.11 5.23
N THR A 28 -8.01 -12.57 4.08
CA THR A 28 -6.83 -13.43 3.96
C THR A 28 -6.01 -13.05 2.74
N LEU A 29 -4.71 -13.35 2.79
CA LEU A 29 -3.80 -13.21 1.64
C LEU A 29 -3.67 -14.52 0.83
N ASN A 30 -4.05 -15.68 1.39
CA ASN A 30 -3.87 -16.96 0.71
C ASN A 30 -4.71 -17.01 -0.59
N GLY A 31 -4.08 -17.39 -1.70
CA GLY A 31 -4.71 -17.46 -3.03
C GLY A 31 -4.93 -16.09 -3.69
N LYS A 32 -4.56 -14.99 -3.04
CA LYS A 32 -4.67 -13.63 -3.59
C LYS A 32 -3.54 -13.33 -4.56
N THR A 33 -3.83 -12.48 -5.54
CA THR A 33 -2.83 -11.92 -6.44
C THR A 33 -2.40 -10.54 -5.96
N ILE A 34 -1.13 -10.41 -5.59
CA ILE A 34 -0.56 -9.15 -5.09
C ILE A 34 0.57 -8.70 -6.03
N HIS A 35 0.43 -7.49 -6.55
CA HIS A 35 1.40 -6.87 -7.44
C HIS A 35 2.39 -5.98 -6.70
N PHE A 36 3.68 -6.19 -6.92
CA PHE A 36 4.71 -5.19 -6.65
C PHE A 36 4.83 -4.23 -7.83
N SER A 37 4.60 -2.94 -7.60
CA SER A 37 4.91 -1.88 -8.57
C SER A 37 5.98 -0.99 -7.95
N ILE A 38 7.24 -1.25 -8.31
CA ILE A 38 8.41 -0.75 -7.58
C ILE A 38 9.36 0.10 -8.43
N THR A 39 10.03 1.02 -7.76
CA THR A 39 11.07 1.91 -8.27
C THR A 39 12.48 1.33 -8.04
N GLY A 40 13.51 2.15 -8.20
CA GLY A 40 14.90 1.74 -8.38
C GLY A 40 15.72 1.44 -7.11
N GLU A 41 15.12 1.10 -5.97
CA GLU A 41 15.79 0.88 -4.68
C GLU A 41 15.99 -0.62 -4.39
N PRO A 42 17.04 -1.26 -4.93
CA PRO A 42 17.26 -2.70 -4.80
C PRO A 42 17.58 -3.16 -3.38
N ASP A 43 18.20 -2.29 -2.57
CA ASP A 43 18.57 -2.53 -1.18
C ASP A 43 17.36 -2.69 -0.26
N ILE A 44 16.20 -2.13 -0.63
CA ILE A 44 14.94 -2.29 0.09
C ILE A 44 14.05 -3.34 -0.60
N THR A 45 13.84 -3.21 -1.90
CA THR A 45 12.83 -3.99 -2.63
C THR A 45 13.19 -5.46 -2.73
N ILE A 46 14.47 -5.82 -2.92
CA ILE A 46 14.92 -7.21 -3.03
C ILE A 46 14.72 -7.99 -1.71
N PRO A 47 15.21 -7.51 -0.54
CA PRO A 47 15.00 -8.24 0.71
C PRO A 47 13.53 -8.29 1.10
N LEU A 48 12.75 -7.23 0.85
CA LEU A 48 11.31 -7.20 1.11
C LEU A 48 10.58 -8.28 0.30
N GLU A 49 10.81 -8.33 -1.01
CA GLU A 49 10.18 -9.31 -1.90
C GLU A 49 10.53 -10.74 -1.48
N LYS A 50 11.81 -11.01 -1.19
CA LYS A 50 12.25 -12.34 -0.71
C LYS A 50 11.56 -12.75 0.59
N LYS A 51 11.46 -11.83 1.55
CA LYS A 51 10.81 -12.08 2.83
C LYS A 51 9.32 -12.35 2.65
N LEU A 52 8.61 -11.50 1.90
CA LEU A 52 7.18 -11.66 1.69
C LEU A 52 6.83 -12.94 0.93
N LYS A 53 7.61 -13.32 -0.09
CA LYS A 53 7.44 -14.60 -0.79
C LYS A 53 7.68 -15.81 0.12
N LYS A 54 8.62 -15.70 1.07
CA LYS A 54 8.89 -16.75 2.05
C LYS A 54 7.78 -16.86 3.10
N ASP A 55 7.34 -15.74 3.64
CA ASP A 55 6.37 -15.68 4.74
C ASP A 55 4.93 -15.97 4.23
N TYR A 56 4.65 -15.66 2.96
CA TYR A 56 3.34 -15.87 2.32
C TYR A 56 3.47 -16.64 0.99
N PRO A 57 3.80 -17.94 1.04
CA PRO A 57 4.05 -18.76 -0.15
C PRO A 57 2.78 -19.09 -0.95
N LYS A 58 1.59 -18.90 -0.36
CA LYS A 58 0.30 -19.15 -1.01
C LYS A 58 -0.27 -17.92 -1.72
N VAL A 59 0.43 -16.79 -1.69
CA VAL A 59 0.08 -15.59 -2.45
C VAL A 59 0.67 -15.73 -3.85
N ASN A 60 -0.10 -15.35 -4.87
CA ASN A 60 0.40 -15.22 -6.23
C ASN A 60 1.07 -13.85 -6.39
N TRP A 61 2.40 -13.85 -6.50
CA TRP A 61 3.21 -12.63 -6.53
C TRP A 61 3.64 -12.27 -7.95
N THR A 62 3.34 -11.04 -8.35
CA THR A 62 3.70 -10.46 -9.65
C THR A 62 4.47 -9.16 -9.44
N GLN A 63 5.26 -8.73 -10.42
CA GLN A 63 6.13 -7.56 -10.27
C GLN A 63 6.23 -6.75 -11.56
N LYS A 64 6.15 -5.43 -11.40
CA LYS A 64 6.61 -4.43 -12.36
C LYS A 64 7.72 -3.62 -11.71
N LYS A 65 8.85 -3.53 -12.37
CA LYS A 65 10.03 -2.81 -11.88
C LYS A 65 10.49 -1.78 -12.89
N THR A 66 10.86 -0.61 -12.39
CA THR A 66 11.56 0.44 -13.13
C THR A 66 12.67 1.03 -12.28
N TYR A 67 13.60 1.75 -12.92
CA TYR A 67 14.62 2.56 -12.25
C TYR A 67 14.29 4.05 -12.32
N ALA A 68 13.13 4.41 -12.87
CA ALA A 68 12.62 5.77 -12.83
C ALA A 68 12.01 6.10 -11.45
N PRO A 69 11.91 7.40 -11.09
CA PRO A 69 11.27 7.83 -9.85
C PRO A 69 9.78 7.44 -9.76
N SER A 70 9.11 7.30 -10.90
CA SER A 70 7.70 6.91 -10.94
C SER A 70 7.56 5.40 -11.13
N PRO A 71 6.78 4.70 -10.28
CA PRO A 71 6.51 3.28 -10.46
C PRO A 71 5.66 3.03 -11.71
N ILE A 72 5.81 1.84 -12.32
CA ILE A 72 4.99 1.45 -13.48
C ILE A 72 3.60 1.07 -12.99
N GLN A 73 2.60 1.89 -13.35
CA GLN A 73 1.21 1.66 -12.95
C GLN A 73 0.66 0.33 -13.50
N LEU A 74 -0.34 -0.20 -12.80
CA LEU A 74 -1.13 -1.32 -13.31
C LEU A 74 -1.93 -0.88 -14.54
N THR A 75 -2.09 -1.79 -15.50
CA THR A 75 -3.03 -1.59 -16.60
C THR A 75 -4.45 -1.77 -16.10
N GLU A 76 -5.44 -1.33 -16.88
CA GLU A 76 -6.85 -1.50 -16.52
C GLU A 76 -7.23 -2.97 -16.29
N GLU A 77 -6.66 -3.89 -17.06
CA GLU A 77 -6.92 -5.33 -16.93
C GLU A 77 -6.28 -5.92 -15.67
N GLU A 78 -5.08 -5.47 -15.31
CA GLU A 78 -4.44 -5.87 -14.06
C GLU A 78 -5.21 -5.31 -12.85
N MET A 79 -5.72 -4.07 -12.92
CA MET A 79 -6.52 -3.49 -11.85
C MET A 79 -7.80 -4.26 -11.57
N LYS A 80 -8.40 -4.91 -12.58
CA LYS A 80 -9.59 -5.76 -12.42
C LYS A 80 -9.30 -7.10 -11.75
N THR A 81 -8.08 -7.60 -11.87
CA THR A 81 -7.70 -8.96 -11.47
C THR A 81 -6.78 -9.00 -10.25
N THR A 82 -6.18 -7.88 -9.89
CA THR A 82 -5.29 -7.71 -8.75
C THR A 82 -6.10 -7.51 -7.47
N ASP A 83 -5.81 -8.30 -6.43
CA ASP A 83 -6.44 -8.13 -5.12
C ASP A 83 -5.80 -7.02 -4.29
N ALA A 84 -4.48 -6.81 -4.43
CA ALA A 84 -3.76 -5.73 -3.75
C ALA A 84 -2.48 -5.30 -4.50
N VAL A 85 -2.04 -4.06 -4.28
CA VAL A 85 -0.81 -3.52 -4.84
C VAL A 85 0.12 -3.00 -3.74
N ILE A 86 1.39 -3.36 -3.83
CA ILE A 86 2.48 -2.73 -3.09
C ILE A 86 3.12 -1.71 -4.04
N LEU A 87 2.81 -0.44 -3.82
CA LEU A 87 3.27 0.66 -4.65
C LEU A 87 4.48 1.35 -3.99
N ALA A 88 5.61 1.41 -4.69
CA ALA A 88 6.75 2.18 -4.23
C ALA A 88 6.50 3.69 -4.42
N VAL A 89 7.07 4.48 -3.51
CA VAL A 89 7.10 5.94 -3.58
C VAL A 89 8.56 6.37 -3.52
N CYS A 90 9.07 6.90 -4.62
CA CYS A 90 10.38 7.57 -4.66
C CYS A 90 10.16 9.06 -4.32
N TRP A 91 10.98 9.60 -3.41
CA TRP A 91 10.98 11.00 -2.99
C TRP A 91 12.14 11.77 -3.62
#